data_AF-A0ABD2FSA9-F1
#
_entry.id   AF-A0ABD2FSA9-F1
#
_cell.length_a   1.000
_cell.length_b   1.000
_cell.length_c   1.000
_cell.angle_alpha   90.00
_cell.angle_beta   90.00
_cell.angle_gamma   90.00
#
_symmetry.space_group_name_H-M   'P 1'
#
loop_
_entity.id
_entity.type
_entity.pdbx_description
1 polymer ?
#
loop_
_entity_poly.entity_id
_entity_poly.type
_entity_poly.pdbx_seq_one_letter_code
_entity_poly.pdbx_strand_id
1 'polypeptide(L)'
;MKAVNSRASTVGRNPFIHELKFTMTEKIKIFLMSVTVFPVRLLLVSSLMFLAWPFAFIASMGRSDYIMEPQSWWRRFVDVCLRALMRALWFCVGFHWIKVKGERAKPSEVPILTMAPHSSYFDAIPVTMNMCSIVTKLESRSIPVWGTLISYIRPVFVFRSDQASRRKTVEEIKRRANSGGEWPQIMIFPEGTCTNRSGLILYKAGAFIPGLPVQPVVLRYPNKLDTITWTWQGPGAFKLLWLTLCQLHNPMEIEYLPIYTPSKEEKENPVLFASNVRKLMAKALELPLIDLSFDDREISLSHGPLSIHDDSSLLQFHQLVCRLGLRAERTDSLLQDQVQRARDLQGERVNLQEVSTFLNLSITHTLTEVHSLFDQRGDGLIDIRLFVIALSTVHRPSQAMETLKLAFKMFESEDNGYVLEEDLAAILEIMLGVRELDLSGLFSALSGPETAKITYAELHHFIEQHPHFVQDYLDFENHPRNFSQTKNCNGLSHSKED
;
A
#
# COMPACT_ATOMS: atom_id res chain seq x y z
N MET A 1 -2.06 -10.12 41.00
CA MET A 1 -2.46 -10.94 39.82
C MET A 1 -3.60 -10.24 39.07
N LYS A 2 -3.28 -9.54 37.98
CA LYS A 2 -4.21 -9.22 36.90
C LYS A 2 -3.40 -9.37 35.61
N ALA A 3 -3.83 -10.32 34.79
CA ALA A 3 -3.07 -10.89 33.70
C ALA A 3 -2.73 -9.84 32.64
N VAL A 4 -1.42 -9.68 32.42
CA VAL A 4 -0.82 -9.22 31.18
C VAL A 4 -1.05 -10.34 30.17
N ASN A 5 -1.93 -10.14 29.19
CA ASN A 5 -2.02 -11.00 28.01
C ASN A 5 -2.69 -10.25 26.85
N SER A 6 -1.86 -9.60 26.05
CA SER A 6 -2.15 -9.33 24.64
C SER A 6 -0.82 -9.34 23.86
N ARG A 7 -0.23 -10.52 23.71
CA ARG A 7 0.78 -10.74 22.67
C ARG A 7 0.10 -10.59 21.32
N ALA A 8 0.32 -9.44 20.70
CA ALA A 8 -0.15 -9.10 19.36
C ALA A 8 0.29 -10.14 18.34
N SER A 9 -0.64 -10.56 17.50
CA SER A 9 -0.40 -11.39 16.32
C SER A 9 0.55 -10.67 15.35
N THR A 10 1.56 -11.38 14.87
CA THR A 10 2.61 -10.91 13.96
C THR A 10 2.15 -10.64 12.52
N VAL A 11 0.86 -10.75 12.22
CA VAL A 11 0.23 -10.10 11.05
C VAL A 11 -0.44 -8.83 11.55
N GLY A 12 0.25 -7.70 11.38
CA GLY A 12 -0.22 -6.39 11.79
C GLY A 12 -1.50 -5.98 11.05
N ARG A 13 -2.27 -5.06 11.64
CA ARG A 13 -3.46 -4.45 11.04
C ARG A 13 -3.11 -3.93 9.64
N ASN A 14 -3.87 -4.35 8.61
CA ASN A 14 -3.65 -3.98 7.21
C ASN A 14 -3.39 -2.47 7.08
N PRO A 15 -2.23 -2.04 6.54
CA PRO A 15 -1.83 -0.63 6.53
C PRO A 15 -2.70 0.24 5.63
N PHE A 16 -3.49 -0.36 4.73
CA PHE A 16 -4.34 0.34 3.76
C PHE A 16 -5.81 0.48 4.21
N ILE A 17 -6.14 -0.02 5.41
CA ILE A 17 -7.48 0.02 5.96
C ILE A 17 -7.52 0.95 7.17
N HIS A 18 -8.50 1.85 7.21
CA HIS A 18 -8.75 2.72 8.35
C HIS A 18 -10.24 2.74 8.67
N GLU A 19 -10.61 2.16 9.81
CA GLU A 19 -11.98 2.18 10.30
C GLU A 19 -12.15 3.14 11.46
N LEU A 20 -13.10 4.07 11.32
CA LEU A 20 -13.52 4.95 12.39
C LEU A 20 -14.73 4.35 13.11
N LYS A 21 -14.52 3.92 14.35
CA LYS A 21 -15.58 3.51 15.27
C LYS A 21 -15.75 4.59 16.32
N PHE A 22 -16.96 5.15 16.40
CA PHE A 22 -17.27 6.21 17.35
C PHE A 22 -18.12 5.67 18.49
N THR A 23 -17.70 5.96 19.71
CA THR A 23 -18.52 5.82 20.92
C THR A 23 -19.67 6.83 20.90
N MET A 24 -20.71 6.60 21.72
CA MET A 24 -21.85 7.53 21.78
C MET A 24 -21.44 8.94 22.24
N THR A 25 -20.47 9.03 23.15
CA THR A 25 -19.91 10.31 23.61
C THR A 25 -19.19 11.05 22.49
N GLU A 26 -18.41 10.34 21.66
CA GLU A 26 -17.77 10.93 20.47
C GLU A 26 -18.78 11.37 19.43
N LYS A 27 -19.86 10.60 19.21
CA LYS A 27 -20.94 11.00 18.29
C LYS A 27 -21.62 12.30 18.75
N ILE A 28 -21.95 12.40 20.04
CA ILE A 28 -22.55 13.63 20.62
C ILE A 28 -21.58 14.81 20.47
N LYS A 29 -20.29 14.59 20.78
CA LYS A 29 -19.26 15.63 20.62
C LYS A 29 -19.13 16.08 19.16
N ILE A 30 -19.06 15.14 18.21
CA ILE A 30 -18.98 15.44 16.78
C ILE A 30 -20.22 16.22 16.34
N PHE A 31 -21.41 15.81 16.77
CA PHE A 31 -22.65 16.53 16.47
C PHE A 31 -22.60 17.98 16.96
N LEU A 32 -22.24 18.21 18.23
CA LEU A 32 -22.11 19.54 18.80
C LEU A 32 -21.07 20.40 18.05
N MET A 33 -19.89 19.83 17.77
CA MET A 33 -18.81 20.53 17.07
C MET A 33 -19.16 20.82 15.61
N SER A 34 -20.01 20.00 14.98
CA SER A 34 -20.47 20.19 13.61
C SER A 34 -21.38 21.41 13.47
N VAL A 35 -22.15 21.74 14.50
CA VAL A 35 -23.05 22.91 14.52
C VAL A 35 -22.32 24.17 14.98
N THR A 36 -21.33 24.04 15.87
CA THR A 36 -20.68 25.18 16.53
C THR A 36 -19.33 25.55 15.91
N VAL A 37 -18.34 24.67 16.00
CA VAL A 37 -16.93 24.95 15.65
C VAL A 37 -16.67 24.79 14.16
N PHE A 38 -17.25 23.76 13.55
CA PHE A 38 -17.01 23.42 12.15
C PHE A 38 -17.36 24.55 11.17
N PRO A 39 -18.55 25.20 11.22
CA PRO A 39 -18.90 26.23 10.25
C PRO A 39 -17.97 27.44 10.34
N VAL A 40 -17.61 27.85 11.56
CA VAL A 40 -16.68 28.95 11.81
C VAL A 40 -15.29 28.63 11.25
N ARG A 41 -14.76 27.44 11.54
CA ARG A 41 -13.45 27.03 11.02
C ARG A 41 -13.45 26.87 9.50
N LEU A 42 -14.50 26.30 8.93
CA LEU A 42 -14.62 26.15 7.48
C LEU A 42 -14.61 27.51 6.80
N LEU A 43 -15.33 28.48 7.34
CA LEU A 43 -15.34 29.86 6.83
C LEU A 43 -13.95 30.49 6.94
N LEU A 44 -13.31 30.43 8.11
CA LEU A 44 -11.96 30.99 8.30
C LEU A 44 -10.91 30.34 7.39
N VAL A 45 -10.90 29.01 7.29
CA VAL A 45 -9.98 28.27 6.41
C VAL A 45 -10.21 28.64 4.95
N SER A 46 -11.47 28.72 4.53
CA SER A 46 -11.81 29.14 3.15
C SER A 46 -11.36 30.56 2.88
N SER A 47 -11.65 31.51 3.77
CA SER A 47 -11.22 32.91 3.64
C SER A 47 -9.70 33.06 3.58
N LEU A 48 -8.96 32.37 4.44
CA LEU A 48 -7.48 32.40 4.42
C LEU A 48 -6.91 31.78 3.15
N MET A 49 -7.54 30.72 2.64
CA MET A 49 -7.11 30.08 1.40
C MET A 49 -7.36 30.97 0.18
N PHE A 50 -8.52 31.65 0.11
CA PHE A 50 -8.79 32.66 -0.92
C PHE A 50 -7.84 33.86 -0.82
N LEU A 51 -7.46 34.27 0.40
CA LEU A 51 -6.50 35.35 0.61
C LEU A 51 -5.08 34.95 0.18
N ALA A 52 -4.66 33.71 0.41
CA ALA A 52 -3.34 33.20 0.01
C ALA A 52 -3.20 33.02 -1.50
N TRP A 53 -4.31 32.70 -2.18
CA TRP A 53 -4.33 32.43 -3.61
C TRP A 53 -3.72 33.52 -4.51
N PRO A 54 -4.08 34.82 -4.43
CA PRO A 54 -3.51 35.84 -5.28
C PRO A 54 -1.99 36.00 -5.07
N PHE A 55 -1.50 35.89 -3.83
CA PHE A 55 -0.06 35.91 -3.55
C PHE A 55 0.67 34.76 -4.24
N ALA A 56 0.12 33.54 -4.13
CA ALA A 56 0.70 32.37 -4.79
C ALA A 56 0.62 32.47 -6.32
N PHE A 57 -0.48 33.00 -6.87
CA PHE A 57 -0.67 33.20 -8.30
C PHE A 57 0.36 34.19 -8.85
N ILE A 58 0.43 35.40 -8.27
CA ILE A 58 1.36 36.45 -8.69
C ILE A 58 2.81 35.97 -8.57
N ALA A 59 3.16 35.29 -7.47
CA ALA A 59 4.52 34.78 -7.31
C ALA A 59 4.85 33.62 -8.25
N SER A 60 3.85 32.89 -8.74
CA SER A 60 4.04 31.82 -9.73
C SER A 60 4.15 32.35 -11.17
N MET A 61 3.61 33.54 -11.46
CA MET A 61 3.74 34.16 -12.78
C MET A 61 5.21 34.42 -13.13
N GLY A 62 5.57 34.06 -14.36
CA GLY A 62 6.92 34.26 -14.91
C GLY A 62 8.00 33.34 -14.33
N ARG A 63 7.64 32.31 -13.55
CA ARG A 63 8.61 31.32 -13.06
C ARG A 63 8.98 30.30 -14.14
N SER A 64 10.27 30.09 -14.37
CA SER A 64 10.76 28.94 -15.15
C SER A 64 10.63 27.64 -14.34
N ASP A 65 10.21 26.57 -15.01
CA ASP A 65 10.19 25.21 -14.46
C ASP A 65 11.60 24.58 -14.39
N TYR A 66 12.56 25.12 -15.15
CA TYR A 66 13.89 24.53 -15.35
C TYR A 66 15.02 25.30 -14.68
N ILE A 67 14.86 26.63 -14.51
CA ILE A 67 15.89 27.53 -13.99
C ILE A 67 15.38 28.21 -12.74
N MET A 68 16.22 28.27 -11.71
CA MET A 68 15.88 29.02 -10.51
C MET A 68 16.22 30.50 -10.69
N GLU A 69 15.20 31.36 -10.68
CA GLU A 69 15.40 32.81 -10.69
C GLU A 69 16.01 33.31 -9.37
N PRO A 70 16.86 34.36 -9.43
CA PRO A 70 17.31 35.07 -8.23
C PRO A 70 16.12 35.55 -7.39
N GLN A 71 16.15 35.26 -6.10
CA GLN A 71 15.08 35.66 -5.18
C GLN A 71 15.07 37.19 -4.98
N SER A 72 14.20 37.88 -5.72
CA SER A 72 13.94 39.31 -5.53
C SER A 72 13.32 39.58 -4.15
N TRP A 73 13.52 40.78 -3.61
CA TRP A 73 13.02 41.18 -2.30
C TRP A 73 11.49 41.02 -2.16
N TRP A 74 10.72 41.33 -3.22
CA TRP A 74 9.27 41.17 -3.22
C TRP A 74 8.84 39.71 -3.17
N ARG A 75 9.58 38.80 -3.82
CA ARG A 75 9.30 37.35 -3.77
C ARG A 75 9.53 36.82 -2.36
N ARG A 76 10.63 37.24 -1.70
CA ARG A 76 10.87 36.92 -0.29
C ARG A 76 9.75 37.42 0.63
N PHE A 77 9.24 38.63 0.38
CA PHE A 77 8.10 39.15 1.13
C PHE A 77 6.85 38.27 0.92
N VAL A 78 6.54 37.90 -0.32
CA VAL A 78 5.43 36.98 -0.62
C VAL A 78 5.62 35.62 0.06
N ASP A 79 6.83 35.05 0.06
CA ASP A 79 7.15 33.81 0.77
C ASP A 79 6.84 33.92 2.28
N VAL A 80 7.21 35.02 2.92
CA VAL A 80 6.91 35.26 4.34
C VAL A 80 5.41 35.40 4.59
N CYS A 81 4.70 36.17 3.75
CA CYS A 81 3.25 36.32 3.84
C CYS A 81 2.55 34.97 3.66
N LEU A 82 2.93 34.17 2.67
CA LEU A 82 2.37 32.85 2.43
C LEU A 82 2.65 31.89 3.60
N ARG A 83 3.87 31.89 4.17
CA ARG A 83 4.17 31.09 5.38
C ARG A 83 3.27 31.48 6.54
N ALA A 84 3.07 32.78 6.78
CA ALA A 84 2.20 33.27 7.84
C ALA A 84 0.74 32.89 7.61
N LEU A 85 0.23 33.07 6.38
CA LEU A 85 -1.13 32.69 6.00
C LEU A 85 -1.36 31.18 6.12
N MET A 86 -0.43 30.36 5.65
CA MET A 86 -0.53 28.90 5.80
C MET A 86 -0.48 28.48 7.27
N ARG A 87 0.38 29.11 8.09
CA ARG A 87 0.42 28.84 9.53
C ARG A 87 -0.90 29.20 10.22
N ALA A 88 -1.50 30.33 9.86
CA ALA A 88 -2.82 30.74 10.34
C ALA A 88 -3.92 29.77 9.89
N LEU A 89 -3.87 29.32 8.62
CA LEU A 89 -4.79 28.32 8.09
C LEU A 89 -4.71 27.02 8.90
N TRP A 90 -3.50 26.49 9.14
CA TRP A 90 -3.33 25.28 9.95
C TRP A 90 -3.78 25.47 11.40
N PHE A 91 -3.61 26.67 11.95
CA PHE A 91 -4.16 27.01 13.27
C PHE A 91 -5.69 26.91 13.25
N CYS A 92 -6.37 27.48 12.26
CA CYS A 92 -7.82 27.38 12.10
C CYS A 92 -8.32 25.95 11.87
N VAL A 93 -7.51 25.08 11.23
CA VAL A 93 -7.83 23.65 11.09
C VAL A 93 -7.78 22.91 12.44
N GLY A 94 -7.08 23.44 13.44
CA GLY A 94 -6.94 22.86 14.78
C GLY A 94 -5.52 22.39 15.13
N PHE A 95 -4.54 22.55 14.22
CA PHE A 95 -3.12 22.32 14.47
C PHE A 95 -2.51 23.52 15.20
N HIS A 96 -2.96 23.72 16.44
CA HIS A 96 -2.51 24.84 17.27
C HIS A 96 -1.05 24.68 17.68
N TRP A 97 -0.66 23.45 18.06
CA TRP A 97 0.66 23.10 18.58
C TRP A 97 1.31 22.06 17.69
N ILE A 98 2.41 22.45 17.04
CA ILE A 98 3.25 21.57 16.22
C ILE A 98 4.58 21.45 16.94
N LYS A 99 4.86 20.27 17.51
CA LYS A 99 6.10 20.04 18.25
C LYS A 99 7.20 19.65 17.26
N VAL A 100 8.26 20.43 17.20
CA VAL A 100 9.42 20.15 16.35
C VAL A 100 10.57 19.64 17.23
N LYS A 101 11.13 18.49 16.86
CA LYS A 101 12.31 17.87 17.48
C LYS A 101 13.44 17.78 16.45
N GLY A 102 14.67 17.96 16.90
CA GLY A 102 15.85 17.98 16.02
C GLY A 102 15.96 19.24 15.17
N GLU A 103 17.02 19.31 14.36
CA GLU A 103 17.30 20.44 13.48
C GLU A 103 17.25 20.01 12.01
N ARG A 104 16.62 20.84 11.18
CA ARG A 104 16.57 20.62 9.73
C ARG A 104 17.92 20.97 9.11
N ALA A 105 18.49 20.04 8.36
CA ALA A 105 19.70 20.25 7.58
C ALA A 105 19.48 21.27 6.46
N LYS A 106 20.54 22.00 6.10
CA LYS A 106 20.48 23.01 5.03
C LYS A 106 20.35 22.34 3.65
N PRO A 107 19.71 22.99 2.65
CA PRO A 107 19.59 22.44 1.30
C PRO A 107 20.91 22.10 0.62
N SER A 108 22.00 22.82 0.95
CA SER A 108 23.34 22.58 0.41
C SER A 108 24.00 21.30 0.96
N GLU A 109 23.59 20.85 2.13
CA GLU A 109 24.14 19.66 2.80
C GLU A 109 23.28 18.43 2.49
N VAL A 110 21.96 18.60 2.56
CA VAL A 110 20.99 17.56 2.29
C VAL A 110 19.97 18.09 1.30
N PRO A 111 19.92 17.61 0.05
CA PRO A 111 18.91 18.07 -0.91
C PRO A 111 17.54 17.40 -0.73
N ILE A 112 17.47 16.25 -0.04
CA ILE A 112 16.26 15.42 0.04
C ILE A 112 15.90 15.12 1.50
N LEU A 113 14.64 15.40 1.86
CA LEU A 113 14.04 15.03 3.13
C LEU A 113 13.11 13.84 2.92
N THR A 114 13.42 12.69 3.52
CA THR A 114 12.58 11.49 3.42
C THR A 114 11.61 11.43 4.58
N MET A 115 10.32 11.53 4.31
CA MET A 115 9.28 11.64 5.35
C MET A 115 8.53 10.31 5.55
N ALA A 116 8.17 9.99 6.79
CA ALA A 116 7.31 8.85 7.13
C ALA A 116 6.69 8.96 8.54
N PRO A 117 5.57 8.29 8.83
CA PRO A 117 4.73 7.62 7.85
C PRO A 117 4.01 8.63 6.95
N HIS A 118 3.66 8.24 5.73
CA HIS A 118 2.71 9.00 4.92
C HIS A 118 1.30 8.58 5.27
N SER A 119 0.46 9.46 5.76
CA SER A 119 -0.85 9.06 6.29
C SER A 119 -1.97 10.05 6.06
N SER A 120 -1.68 11.25 5.59
CA SER A 120 -2.70 12.27 5.45
C SER A 120 -2.31 13.38 4.48
N TYR A 121 -3.31 14.11 4.00
CA TYR A 121 -3.08 15.40 3.35
C TYR A 121 -2.44 16.43 4.28
N PHE A 122 -2.63 16.28 5.60
CA PHE A 122 -2.01 17.14 6.62
C PHE A 122 -0.49 16.96 6.73
N ASP A 123 0.06 15.93 6.10
CA ASP A 123 1.51 15.76 5.92
C ASP A 123 2.15 16.89 5.09
N ALA A 124 1.33 17.75 4.47
CA ALA A 124 1.75 18.99 3.84
C ALA A 124 2.13 20.11 4.84
N ILE A 125 1.84 19.97 6.13
CA ILE A 125 2.21 20.97 7.16
C ILE A 125 3.73 21.23 7.16
N PRO A 126 4.62 20.22 7.30
CA PRO A 126 6.07 20.40 7.18
C PRO A 126 6.49 21.07 5.87
N VAL A 127 5.80 20.78 4.76
CA VAL A 127 6.09 21.36 3.44
C VAL A 127 5.85 22.86 3.45
N THR A 128 4.66 23.29 3.91
CA THR A 128 4.28 24.71 3.94
C THR A 128 5.06 25.53 4.97
N MET A 129 5.48 24.92 6.09
CA MET A 129 6.36 25.57 7.07
C MET A 129 7.73 25.89 6.46
N ASN A 130 8.24 24.98 5.62
CA ASN A 130 9.60 25.01 5.11
C ASN A 130 9.74 25.55 3.68
N MET A 131 8.62 25.66 2.94
CA MET A 131 8.55 25.88 1.50
C MET A 131 9.42 24.90 0.70
N CYS A 132 9.35 23.62 1.10
CA CYS A 132 10.00 22.55 0.37
C CYS A 132 9.23 22.19 -0.90
N SER A 133 9.97 21.69 -1.89
CA SER A 133 9.36 21.03 -3.05
C SER A 133 8.83 19.65 -2.64
N ILE A 134 7.83 19.14 -3.35
CA ILE A 134 7.26 17.81 -3.13
C ILE A 134 7.20 17.02 -4.43
N VAL A 135 7.17 15.70 -4.33
CA VAL A 135 6.78 14.83 -5.43
C VAL A 135 5.28 14.56 -5.34
N THR A 136 4.49 15.05 -6.29
CA THR A 136 3.02 14.94 -6.26
C THR A 136 2.43 14.42 -7.55
N LYS A 137 1.23 13.86 -7.44
CA LYS A 137 0.40 13.45 -8.58
C LYS A 137 0.07 14.67 -9.45
N LEU A 138 0.09 14.51 -10.78
CA LEU A 138 -0.19 15.60 -11.72
C LEU A 138 -1.61 16.15 -11.54
N GLU A 139 -2.56 15.28 -11.20
CA GLU A 139 -3.96 15.60 -10.94
C GLU A 139 -4.13 16.58 -9.76
N SER A 140 -3.16 16.68 -8.85
CA SER A 140 -3.21 17.67 -7.76
C SER A 140 -3.15 19.12 -8.26
N ARG A 141 -2.65 19.35 -9.49
CA ARG A 141 -2.60 20.69 -10.11
C ARG A 141 -3.98 21.21 -10.49
N SER A 142 -4.95 20.35 -10.75
CA SER A 142 -6.30 20.75 -11.20
C SER A 142 -7.26 21.05 -10.07
N ILE A 143 -6.84 20.93 -8.80
CA ILE A 143 -7.69 21.29 -7.65
C ILE A 143 -7.83 22.82 -7.61
N PRO A 144 -9.05 23.38 -7.67
CA PRO A 144 -9.26 24.83 -7.62
C PRO A 144 -8.62 25.44 -6.37
N VAL A 145 -7.96 26.59 -6.53
CA VAL A 145 -7.22 27.34 -5.50
C VAL A 145 -5.97 26.61 -4.96
N TRP A 146 -6.12 25.37 -4.49
CA TRP A 146 -5.04 24.52 -3.96
C TRP A 146 -3.96 24.21 -5.00
N GLY A 147 -4.34 23.98 -6.26
CA GLY A 147 -3.40 23.70 -7.35
C GLY A 147 -2.41 24.84 -7.60
N THR A 148 -2.82 26.09 -7.38
CA THR A 148 -1.93 27.27 -7.49
C THR A 148 -0.92 27.32 -6.35
N LEU A 149 -1.35 27.03 -5.12
CA LEU A 149 -0.46 26.94 -3.95
C LEU A 149 0.55 25.79 -4.10
N ILE A 150 0.09 24.64 -4.61
CA ILE A 150 0.96 23.50 -4.92
C ILE A 150 1.96 23.87 -6.01
N SER A 151 1.53 24.55 -7.08
CA SER A 151 2.45 24.95 -8.16
C SER A 151 3.53 25.94 -7.68
N TYR A 152 3.18 26.80 -6.72
CA TYR A 152 4.10 27.79 -6.15
C TYR A 152 5.31 27.16 -5.44
N ILE A 153 5.16 26.00 -4.79
CA ILE A 153 6.28 25.27 -4.16
C ILE A 153 7.14 24.47 -5.15
N ARG A 154 6.94 24.66 -6.47
CA ARG A 154 7.66 24.00 -7.57
C ARG A 154 7.72 22.48 -7.38
N PRO A 155 6.61 21.75 -7.40
CA PRO A 155 6.60 20.31 -7.18
C PRO A 155 7.24 19.58 -8.37
N VAL A 156 7.74 18.38 -8.13
CA VAL A 156 8.06 17.42 -9.19
C VAL A 156 6.80 16.59 -9.43
N PHE A 157 6.18 16.77 -10.60
CA PHE A 157 4.97 16.02 -10.94
C PHE A 157 5.31 14.62 -11.46
N VAL A 158 4.53 13.63 -11.03
CA VAL A 158 4.65 12.23 -11.49
C VAL A 158 3.31 11.69 -11.95
N PHE A 159 3.29 11.07 -13.13
CA PHE A 159 2.18 10.25 -13.60
C PHE A 159 2.50 8.79 -13.27
N ARG A 160 1.79 8.23 -12.30
CA ARG A 160 2.17 6.94 -11.69
C ARG A 160 1.91 5.74 -12.60
N SER A 161 0.93 5.85 -13.50
CA SER A 161 0.55 4.84 -14.48
C SER A 161 1.48 4.79 -15.69
N ASP A 162 2.34 5.79 -15.89
CA ASP A 162 3.28 5.85 -17.01
C ASP A 162 4.72 5.61 -16.55
N GLN A 163 5.37 4.59 -17.13
CA GLN A 163 6.76 4.28 -16.85
C GLN A 163 7.72 5.37 -17.34
N ALA A 164 7.42 6.04 -18.47
CA ALA A 164 8.23 7.12 -18.97
C ALA A 164 8.18 8.34 -18.04
N SER A 165 6.99 8.69 -17.54
CA SER A 165 6.82 9.74 -16.52
C SER A 165 7.60 9.45 -15.22
N ARG A 166 7.60 8.19 -14.75
CA ARG A 166 8.42 7.80 -13.58
C ARG A 166 9.92 8.03 -13.82
N ARG A 167 10.44 7.72 -15.01
CA ARG A 167 11.85 7.98 -15.37
C ARG A 167 12.15 9.48 -15.37
N LYS A 168 11.31 10.28 -16.02
CA LYS A 168 11.44 11.76 -16.02
C LYS A 168 11.41 12.35 -14.61
N THR A 169 10.56 11.81 -13.73
CA THR A 169 10.50 12.24 -12.32
C THR A 169 11.83 12.01 -11.61
N VAL A 170 12.43 10.83 -11.81
CA VAL A 170 13.73 10.48 -11.21
C VAL A 170 14.85 11.37 -11.77
N GLU A 171 14.86 11.63 -13.06
CA GLU A 171 15.82 12.54 -13.70
C GLU A 171 15.71 13.96 -13.12
N GLU A 172 14.50 14.46 -12.92
CA GLU A 172 14.27 15.79 -12.34
C GLU A 172 14.68 15.85 -10.86
N ILE A 173 14.42 14.79 -10.08
CA ILE A 173 14.92 14.67 -8.71
C ILE A 173 16.45 14.72 -8.70
N LYS A 174 17.11 13.95 -9.58
CA LYS A 174 18.58 13.97 -9.70
C LYS A 174 19.10 15.36 -10.04
N ARG A 175 18.50 16.03 -11.04
CA ARG A 175 18.91 17.35 -11.48
C ARG A 175 18.84 18.37 -10.34
N ARG A 176 17.72 18.43 -9.63
CA ARG A 176 17.53 19.36 -8.51
C ARG A 176 18.40 19.03 -7.30
N ALA A 177 18.55 17.75 -6.99
CA ALA A 177 19.34 17.33 -5.83
C ALA A 177 20.84 17.60 -6.01
N ASN A 178 21.35 17.57 -7.26
CA ASN A 178 22.74 17.89 -7.58
C ASN A 178 23.00 19.40 -7.78
N SER A 179 22.02 20.27 -7.50
CA SER A 179 22.17 21.73 -7.71
C SER A 179 22.96 22.46 -6.61
N GLY A 180 23.62 21.75 -5.69
CA GLY A 180 24.41 22.37 -4.62
C GLY A 180 23.61 23.24 -3.64
N GLY A 181 22.29 23.01 -3.54
CA GLY A 181 21.40 23.80 -2.68
C GLY A 181 20.81 25.04 -3.33
N GLU A 182 21.00 25.25 -4.64
CA GLU A 182 20.25 26.26 -5.37
C GLU A 182 18.76 25.96 -5.29
N TRP A 183 18.34 24.72 -5.57
CA TRP A 183 16.93 24.36 -5.50
C TRP A 183 16.40 24.14 -4.07
N PRO A 184 15.11 24.39 -3.81
CA PRO A 184 14.48 24.00 -2.55
C PRO A 184 14.63 22.51 -2.29
N GLN A 185 14.87 22.14 -1.03
CA GLN A 185 14.87 20.74 -0.60
C GLN A 185 13.59 20.02 -1.05
N ILE A 186 13.74 18.78 -1.50
CA ILE A 186 12.63 17.95 -1.95
C ILE A 186 12.20 17.06 -0.79
N MET A 187 10.96 17.23 -0.33
CA MET A 187 10.32 16.30 0.60
C MET A 187 9.69 15.16 -0.18
N ILE A 188 10.06 13.92 0.15
CA ILE A 188 9.55 12.71 -0.51
C ILE A 188 9.06 11.75 0.55
N PHE A 189 7.85 11.23 0.38
CA PHE A 189 7.34 10.08 1.13
C PHE A 189 7.70 8.79 0.38
N PRO A 190 8.70 8.02 0.83
CA PRO A 190 9.16 6.86 0.06
C PRO A 190 8.13 5.73 -0.01
N GLU A 191 7.15 5.69 0.90
CA GLU A 191 5.98 4.79 0.82
C GLU A 191 5.21 4.95 -0.51
N GLY A 192 5.16 6.18 -1.05
CA GLY A 192 4.45 6.50 -2.29
C GLY A 192 2.92 6.42 -2.19
N THR A 193 2.36 6.15 -1.02
CA THR A 193 0.92 6.14 -0.74
C THR A 193 0.67 6.44 0.74
N CYS A 194 -0.55 6.83 1.10
CA CYS A 194 -0.93 6.99 2.50
C CYS A 194 -1.29 5.63 3.12
N THR A 195 -0.87 5.43 4.37
CA THR A 195 -1.10 4.27 5.23
C THR A 195 -1.65 4.69 6.59
N ASN A 196 -2.15 3.75 7.39
CA ASN A 196 -2.76 4.01 8.69
C ASN A 196 -1.77 4.13 9.87
N ARG A 197 -0.45 4.15 9.60
CA ARG A 197 0.62 4.19 10.63
C ARG A 197 0.73 2.94 11.50
N SER A 198 0.11 1.80 11.15
CA SER A 198 0.30 0.54 11.87
C SER A 198 1.71 -0.05 11.69
N GLY A 199 2.40 0.34 10.62
CA GLY A 199 3.78 -0.01 10.31
C GLY A 199 4.27 0.73 9.07
N LEU A 200 5.57 0.64 8.78
CA LEU A 200 6.14 1.22 7.57
C LEU A 200 6.15 0.18 6.45
N ILE A 201 5.49 0.47 5.33
CA ILE A 201 5.51 -0.36 4.13
C ILE A 201 6.83 -0.25 3.36
N LEU A 202 7.01 -1.05 2.30
CA LEU A 202 8.22 -1.01 1.46
C LEU A 202 8.43 0.40 0.85
N TYR A 203 9.67 0.88 0.94
CA TYR A 203 10.04 2.17 0.37
C TYR A 203 10.39 2.03 -1.11
N LYS A 204 9.85 2.94 -1.92
CA LYS A 204 10.25 3.10 -3.32
C LYS A 204 11.64 3.73 -3.37
N ALA A 205 12.48 3.20 -4.26
CA ALA A 205 13.86 3.64 -4.40
C ALA A 205 14.02 5.07 -4.94
N GLY A 206 12.98 5.70 -5.49
CA GLY A 206 13.06 6.97 -6.24
C GLY A 206 13.79 8.10 -5.53
N ALA A 207 13.61 8.26 -4.21
CA ALA A 207 14.30 9.27 -3.41
C ALA A 207 15.81 9.01 -3.23
N PHE A 208 16.23 7.76 -3.41
CA PHE A 208 17.56 7.24 -3.08
C PHE A 208 18.44 7.04 -4.31
N ILE A 209 17.85 6.99 -5.51
CA ILE A 209 18.58 6.88 -6.79
C ILE A 209 19.68 7.95 -6.98
N PRO A 210 19.53 9.21 -6.51
CA PRO A 210 20.63 10.18 -6.61
C PRO A 210 21.91 9.80 -5.86
N GLY A 211 21.86 8.90 -4.88
CA GLY A 211 23.03 8.50 -4.09
C GLY A 211 23.61 9.62 -3.20
N LEU A 212 22.80 10.63 -2.89
CA LEU A 212 23.16 11.79 -2.06
C LEU A 212 22.67 11.59 -0.61
N PRO A 213 23.25 12.32 0.38
CA PRO A 213 22.74 12.31 1.75
C PRO A 213 21.25 12.68 1.81
N VAL A 214 20.52 12.00 2.68
CA VAL A 214 19.11 12.30 2.98
C VAL A 214 18.97 12.62 4.46
N GLN A 215 17.96 13.42 4.81
CA GLN A 215 17.57 13.58 6.20
C GLN A 215 16.20 12.94 6.43
N PRO A 216 16.14 11.85 7.20
CA PRO A 216 14.89 11.24 7.58
C PRO A 216 14.09 12.14 8.53
N VAL A 217 12.80 12.31 8.24
CA VAL A 217 11.87 13.10 9.06
C VAL A 217 10.69 12.23 9.44
N VAL A 218 10.46 12.07 10.74
CA VAL A 218 9.36 11.22 11.22
C VAL A 218 8.21 12.07 11.75
N LEU A 219 6.98 11.70 11.36
CA LEU A 219 5.75 12.39 11.72
C LEU A 219 4.94 11.57 12.72
N ARG A 220 4.42 12.21 13.77
CA ARG A 220 3.49 11.58 14.73
C ARG A 220 2.23 12.40 14.89
N TYR A 221 1.09 11.71 14.94
CA TYR A 221 -0.22 12.28 15.22
C TYR A 221 -0.77 11.61 16.48
N PRO A 222 -0.44 12.11 17.69
CA PRO A 222 -0.87 11.50 18.96
C PRO A 222 -2.33 11.86 19.29
N ASN A 223 -3.23 11.65 18.35
CA ASN A 223 -4.67 11.89 18.51
C ASN A 223 -5.32 10.72 19.25
N LYS A 224 -6.27 11.02 20.14
CA LYS A 224 -7.13 9.98 20.75
C LYS A 224 -8.12 9.40 19.74
N LEU A 225 -8.72 10.27 18.93
CA LEU A 225 -9.59 9.90 17.82
C LEU A 225 -8.89 10.24 16.51
N ASP A 226 -8.55 9.23 15.72
CA ASP A 226 -7.73 9.39 14.52
C ASP A 226 -8.54 9.86 13.31
N THR A 227 -8.91 11.14 13.30
CA THR A 227 -9.62 11.78 12.17
C THR A 227 -8.69 12.22 11.03
N ILE A 228 -7.38 11.95 11.15
CA ILE A 228 -6.34 12.44 10.23
C ILE A 228 -6.01 11.41 9.16
N THR A 229 -5.98 10.13 9.53
CA THR A 229 -5.58 9.04 8.64
C THR A 229 -6.48 8.92 7.42
N TRP A 230 -5.87 9.06 6.25
CA TRP A 230 -6.48 8.77 4.96
C TRP A 230 -5.83 7.53 4.36
N THR A 231 -6.64 6.49 4.13
CA THR A 231 -6.23 5.27 3.45
C THR A 231 -7.13 4.98 2.28
N TRP A 232 -6.79 3.94 1.51
CA TRP A 232 -7.58 3.50 0.36
C TRP A 232 -8.95 2.94 0.77
N GLN A 233 -8.98 2.08 1.78
CA GLN A 233 -10.23 1.62 2.40
C GLN A 233 -10.44 2.34 3.72
N GLY A 234 -11.00 3.55 3.63
CA GLY A 234 -11.25 4.39 4.78
C GLY A 234 -12.23 5.52 4.45
N PRO A 235 -12.48 6.42 5.41
CA PRO A 235 -13.35 7.57 5.18
C PRO A 235 -12.81 8.45 4.05
N GLY A 236 -13.69 8.90 3.15
CA GLY A 236 -13.32 9.82 2.08
C GLY A 236 -12.77 11.15 2.61
N ALA A 237 -12.02 11.86 1.74
CA ALA A 237 -11.32 13.10 2.10
C ALA A 237 -12.22 14.15 2.76
N PHE A 238 -13.44 14.37 2.25
CA PHE A 238 -14.39 15.33 2.83
C PHE A 238 -14.84 14.94 4.24
N LYS A 239 -15.08 13.64 4.48
CA LYS A 239 -15.45 13.13 5.81
C LYS A 239 -14.31 13.32 6.80
N LEU A 240 -13.06 13.03 6.41
CA LEU A 240 -11.89 13.27 7.26
C LEU A 240 -11.66 14.75 7.55
N LEU A 241 -11.81 15.62 6.54
CA LEU A 241 -11.71 17.06 6.70
C LEU A 241 -12.75 17.57 7.70
N TRP A 242 -14.01 17.20 7.53
CA TRP A 242 -15.09 17.55 8.46
C TRP A 242 -14.77 17.08 9.89
N LEU A 243 -14.42 15.80 10.06
CA LEU A 243 -14.13 15.23 11.37
C LEU A 243 -12.91 15.88 12.05
N THR A 244 -11.88 16.25 11.28
CA THR A 244 -10.69 16.95 11.77
C THR A 244 -11.01 18.38 12.18
N LEU A 245 -11.84 19.09 11.41
CA LEU A 245 -12.30 20.44 11.75
C LEU A 245 -13.20 20.44 12.99
N CYS A 246 -13.92 19.34 13.25
CA CYS A 246 -14.68 19.11 14.48
C CYS A 246 -13.81 18.80 15.71
N GLN A 247 -12.52 18.47 15.55
CA GLN A 247 -11.63 18.25 16.69
C GLN A 247 -11.19 19.58 17.29
N LEU A 248 -11.36 19.77 18.61
CA LEU A 248 -10.89 20.98 19.28
C LEU A 248 -9.41 21.26 19.02
N HIS A 249 -8.56 20.23 19.08
CA HIS A 249 -7.14 20.34 18.81
C HIS A 249 -6.62 19.05 18.17
N ASN A 250 -5.77 19.20 17.16
CA ASN A 250 -5.07 18.15 16.46
C ASN A 250 -3.56 18.28 16.76
N PRO A 251 -2.99 17.47 17.68
CA PRO A 251 -1.55 17.46 17.91
C PRO A 251 -0.78 16.86 16.74
N MET A 252 0.39 17.42 16.47
CA MET A 252 1.36 16.91 15.50
C MET A 252 2.78 17.05 16.06
N GLU A 253 3.59 16.01 15.90
CA GLU A 253 5.03 16.07 16.13
C GLU A 253 5.79 15.85 14.82
N ILE A 254 6.80 16.67 14.59
CA ILE A 254 7.77 16.56 13.50
C ILE A 254 9.13 16.33 14.15
N GLU A 255 9.80 15.25 13.80
CA GLU A 255 11.14 14.96 14.30
C GLU A 255 12.13 14.79 13.14
N TYR A 256 13.10 15.68 13.08
CA TYR A 256 14.24 15.62 12.17
C TYR A 256 15.28 14.68 12.76
N LEU A 257 15.51 13.53 12.11
CA LEU A 257 16.55 12.59 12.51
C LEU A 257 17.93 13.06 12.01
N PRO A 258 19.03 12.48 12.54
CA PRO A 258 20.37 12.75 12.03
C PRO A 258 20.47 12.48 10.53
N ILE A 259 21.37 13.22 9.87
CA ILE A 259 21.63 13.07 8.44
C ILE A 259 22.12 11.65 8.15
N TYR A 260 21.51 11.00 7.17
CA TYR A 260 21.91 9.69 6.70
C TYR A 260 22.75 9.85 5.43
N THR A 261 24.03 9.47 5.53
CA THR A 261 24.96 9.49 4.40
C THR A 261 25.10 8.07 3.84
N PRO A 262 24.77 7.83 2.55
CA PRO A 262 24.81 6.48 2.00
C PRO A 262 26.24 5.95 1.87
N SER A 263 26.42 4.66 2.15
CA SER A 263 27.66 3.92 1.88
C SER A 263 27.92 3.79 0.37
N LYS A 264 29.10 3.28 -0.02
CA LYS A 264 29.39 2.99 -1.44
C LYS A 264 28.40 1.97 -2.01
N GLU A 265 28.09 0.92 -1.26
CA GLU A 265 27.12 -0.11 -1.65
C GLU A 265 25.71 0.46 -1.81
N GLU A 266 25.29 1.36 -0.92
CA GLU A 266 23.98 2.00 -0.99
C GLU A 266 23.83 2.98 -2.17
N LYS A 267 24.94 3.62 -2.57
CA LYS A 267 24.97 4.46 -3.79
C LYS A 267 24.78 3.63 -5.05
N GLU A 268 25.32 2.42 -5.08
CA GLU A 268 25.18 1.48 -6.20
C GLU A 268 23.83 0.72 -6.14
N ASN A 269 23.25 0.57 -4.94
CA ASN A 269 21.98 -0.11 -4.72
C ASN A 269 20.95 0.79 -3.99
N PRO A 270 20.17 1.59 -4.74
CA PRO A 270 19.14 2.46 -4.19
C PRO A 270 18.03 1.73 -3.39
N VAL A 271 17.80 0.44 -3.66
CA VAL A 271 16.83 -0.38 -2.92
C VAL A 271 17.35 -0.71 -1.53
N LEU A 272 18.65 -1.05 -1.43
CA LEU A 272 19.32 -1.26 -0.14
C LEU A 272 19.30 0.04 0.67
N PHE A 273 19.63 1.17 0.05
CA PHE A 273 19.58 2.48 0.69
C PHE A 273 18.17 2.78 1.25
N ALA A 274 17.13 2.58 0.42
CA ALA A 274 15.74 2.75 0.85
C ALA A 274 15.37 1.84 2.04
N SER A 275 15.81 0.58 2.01
CA SER A 275 15.57 -0.39 3.08
C SER A 275 16.24 0.00 4.39
N ASN A 276 17.48 0.46 4.37
CA ASN A 276 18.20 0.86 5.58
C ASN A 276 17.63 2.15 6.19
N VAL A 277 17.26 3.14 5.36
CA VAL A 277 16.56 4.33 5.85
C VAL A 277 15.19 3.98 6.42
N ARG A 278 14.44 3.07 5.78
CA ARG A 278 13.17 2.54 6.32
C ARG A 278 13.36 1.93 7.71
N LYS A 279 14.38 1.08 7.91
CA LYS A 279 14.71 0.47 9.21
C LYS A 279 15.04 1.51 10.28
N LEU A 280 15.82 2.53 9.91
CA LEU A 280 16.16 3.65 10.80
C LEU A 280 14.90 4.40 11.25
N MET A 281 14.02 4.75 10.30
CA MET A 281 12.78 5.47 10.59
C MET A 281 11.79 4.61 11.39
N ALA A 282 11.68 3.32 11.09
CA ALA A 282 10.86 2.37 11.85
C ALA A 282 11.29 2.30 13.32
N LYS A 283 12.60 2.24 13.56
CA LYS A 283 13.16 2.26 14.92
C LYS A 283 12.84 3.56 15.67
N ALA A 284 12.96 4.71 15.01
CA ALA A 284 12.64 6.00 15.62
C ALA A 284 11.13 6.17 15.91
N LEU A 285 10.27 5.59 15.06
CA LEU A 285 8.82 5.61 15.21
C LEU A 285 8.29 4.53 16.16
N GLU A 286 9.11 3.56 16.54
CA GLU A 286 8.70 2.34 17.26
C GLU A 286 7.61 1.56 16.51
N LEU A 287 7.72 1.50 15.18
CA LEU A 287 6.76 0.82 14.31
C LEU A 287 7.37 -0.44 13.68
N PRO A 288 6.55 -1.48 13.44
CA PRO A 288 7.00 -2.66 12.71
C PRO A 288 7.24 -2.35 11.23
N LEU A 289 8.09 -3.15 10.61
CA LEU A 289 8.26 -3.19 9.16
C LEU A 289 7.20 -4.13 8.59
N ILE A 290 6.41 -3.62 7.64
CA ILE A 290 5.39 -4.40 6.92
C ILE A 290 5.87 -4.59 5.49
N ASP A 291 6.24 -5.81 5.12
CA ASP A 291 6.69 -6.12 3.76
C ASP A 291 5.49 -6.23 2.82
N LEU A 292 4.87 -5.07 2.57
CA LEU A 292 3.86 -4.85 1.55
C LEU A 292 4.33 -3.70 0.67
N SER A 293 4.08 -3.83 -0.62
CA SER A 293 4.30 -2.78 -1.61
C SER A 293 3.02 -1.98 -1.86
N PHE A 294 3.12 -0.91 -2.66
CA PHE A 294 1.93 -0.20 -3.13
C PHE A 294 1.09 -1.04 -4.09
N ASP A 295 1.73 -1.91 -4.88
CA ASP A 295 1.09 -2.71 -5.92
C ASP A 295 0.31 -3.88 -5.28
N ASP A 296 0.79 -4.36 -4.13
CA ASP A 296 0.17 -5.38 -3.28
C ASP A 296 -1.20 -4.96 -2.72
N ARG A 297 -1.52 -3.67 -2.75
CA ARG A 297 -2.79 -3.15 -2.25
C ARG A 297 -3.99 -3.77 -2.95
N GLU A 298 -3.92 -3.99 -4.26
CA GLU A 298 -5.10 -4.45 -5.00
C GLU A 298 -5.47 -5.90 -4.64
N ILE A 299 -4.48 -6.72 -4.27
CA ILE A 299 -4.68 -8.07 -3.72
C ILE A 299 -5.38 -7.96 -2.35
N SER A 300 -4.81 -7.11 -1.48
CA SER A 300 -5.27 -6.92 -0.11
C SER A 300 -6.64 -6.24 0.02
N LEU A 301 -7.03 -5.46 -1.00
CA LEU A 301 -8.31 -4.75 -1.09
C LEU A 301 -9.19 -5.32 -2.21
N SER A 302 -9.07 -6.62 -2.51
CA SER A 302 -9.96 -7.25 -3.49
C SER A 302 -11.42 -7.21 -2.98
N HIS A 303 -12.35 -6.89 -3.87
CA HIS A 303 -13.79 -6.82 -3.57
C HIS A 303 -14.55 -7.57 -4.67
N GLY A 304 -15.71 -8.14 -4.32
CA GLY A 304 -16.56 -8.88 -5.24
C GLY A 304 -17.04 -10.19 -4.61
N PRO A 305 -17.78 -11.02 -5.37
CA PRO A 305 -18.27 -12.31 -4.87
C PRO A 305 -17.13 -13.28 -4.54
N LEU A 306 -15.94 -13.10 -5.15
CA LEU A 306 -14.74 -13.90 -4.92
C LEU A 306 -13.63 -13.04 -4.28
N SER A 307 -13.97 -12.27 -3.23
CA SER A 307 -12.97 -11.49 -2.49
C SER A 307 -11.97 -12.40 -1.77
N ILE A 308 -10.69 -12.03 -1.79
CA ILE A 308 -9.64 -12.74 -1.06
C ILE A 308 -9.89 -12.60 0.45
N HIS A 309 -9.96 -13.73 1.16
CA HIS A 309 -10.19 -13.80 2.60
C HIS A 309 -8.89 -13.69 3.40
N ASP A 310 -7.84 -14.39 2.97
CA ASP A 310 -6.48 -14.29 3.53
C ASP A 310 -5.48 -14.02 2.40
N ASP A 311 -4.95 -12.80 2.39
CA ASP A 311 -4.04 -12.34 1.35
C ASP A 311 -2.58 -12.76 1.59
N SER A 312 -2.24 -13.32 2.75
CA SER A 312 -0.85 -13.58 3.16
C SER A 312 -0.08 -14.47 2.17
N SER A 313 -0.67 -15.60 1.76
CA SER A 313 -0.07 -16.54 0.82
C SER A 313 0.07 -15.95 -0.58
N LEU A 314 -0.97 -15.25 -1.05
CA LEU A 314 -0.97 -14.59 -2.36
C LEU A 314 0.03 -13.42 -2.42
N LEU A 315 0.19 -12.69 -1.31
CA LEU A 315 1.17 -11.62 -1.20
C LEU A 315 2.61 -12.16 -1.20
N GLN A 316 2.89 -13.22 -0.45
CA GLN A 316 4.18 -13.89 -0.49
C GLN A 316 4.50 -14.40 -1.90
N PHE A 317 3.52 -15.03 -2.55
CA PHE A 317 3.64 -15.48 -3.93
C PHE A 317 3.90 -14.31 -4.89
N HIS A 318 3.15 -13.20 -4.78
CA HIS A 318 3.34 -12.02 -5.62
C HIS A 318 4.77 -11.44 -5.50
N GLN A 319 5.30 -11.39 -4.28
CA GLN A 319 6.67 -10.91 -4.04
C GLN A 319 7.73 -11.80 -4.69
N LEU A 320 7.55 -13.12 -4.60
CA LEU A 320 8.43 -14.09 -5.23
C LEU A 320 8.41 -13.98 -6.76
N VAL A 321 7.22 -13.92 -7.35
CA VAL A 321 7.01 -13.75 -8.79
C VAL A 321 7.64 -12.44 -9.27
N CYS A 322 7.52 -11.35 -8.51
CA CYS A 322 8.19 -10.08 -8.80
C CYS A 322 9.71 -10.20 -8.77
N ARG A 323 10.28 -10.99 -7.83
CA ARG A 323 11.73 -11.27 -7.76
C ARG A 323 12.22 -12.09 -8.95
N LEU A 324 11.39 -12.96 -9.50
CA LEU A 324 11.68 -13.75 -10.70
C LEU A 324 11.61 -12.94 -12.01
N GLY A 325 11.21 -11.67 -11.96
CA GLY A 325 11.06 -10.84 -13.15
C GLY A 325 9.79 -11.14 -13.96
N LEU A 326 8.91 -11.99 -13.45
CA LEU A 326 7.57 -12.26 -14.00
C LEU A 326 6.61 -11.11 -13.64
N ARG A 327 7.00 -9.87 -13.93
CA ARG A 327 6.16 -8.70 -13.67
C ARG A 327 4.94 -8.75 -14.59
N ALA A 328 3.83 -8.19 -14.09
CA ALA A 328 2.61 -7.91 -14.85
C ALA A 328 2.86 -6.90 -15.99
N GLU A 329 3.66 -7.25 -16.99
CA GLU A 329 3.41 -6.74 -18.33
C GLU A 329 2.03 -7.27 -18.69
N ARG A 330 1.05 -6.36 -18.73
CA ARG A 330 -0.38 -6.62 -18.97
C ARG A 330 -0.65 -7.14 -20.38
N THR A 331 0.10 -8.13 -20.83
CA THR A 331 -0.15 -8.74 -22.12
C THR A 331 -1.00 -9.96 -21.84
N ASP A 332 -2.32 -9.78 -21.97
CA ASP A 332 -3.28 -10.86 -21.79
C ASP A 332 -2.92 -12.09 -22.63
N SER A 333 -2.21 -11.88 -23.75
CA SER A 333 -1.66 -12.93 -24.60
C SER A 333 -0.68 -13.87 -23.90
N LEU A 334 0.19 -13.37 -23.00
CA LEU A 334 1.15 -14.22 -22.27
C LEU A 334 0.43 -15.12 -21.27
N LEU A 335 -0.59 -14.59 -20.59
CA LEU A 335 -1.39 -15.39 -19.68
C LEU A 335 -2.23 -16.43 -20.44
N GLN A 336 -2.80 -16.06 -21.60
CA GLN A 336 -3.53 -17.02 -22.45
C GLN A 336 -2.62 -18.13 -22.98
N ASP A 337 -1.37 -17.82 -23.37
CA ASP A 337 -0.38 -18.82 -23.77
C ASP A 337 -0.07 -19.80 -22.62
N GLN A 338 0.13 -19.28 -21.41
CA GLN A 338 0.35 -20.11 -20.22
C GLN A 338 -0.87 -20.98 -19.89
N VAL A 339 -2.09 -20.45 -20.03
CA VAL A 339 -3.33 -21.20 -19.84
C VAL A 339 -3.42 -22.36 -20.84
N GLN A 340 -3.12 -22.13 -22.11
CA GLN A 340 -3.15 -23.19 -23.12
C GLN A 340 -2.11 -24.27 -22.81
N ARG A 341 -0.86 -23.87 -22.57
CA ARG A 341 0.24 -24.82 -22.26
C ARG A 341 -0.03 -25.61 -20.97
N ALA A 342 -0.69 -25.01 -19.99
CA ALA A 342 -1.08 -25.69 -18.76
C ALA A 342 -2.24 -26.67 -18.97
N ARG A 343 -3.19 -26.34 -19.86
CA ARG A 343 -4.28 -27.25 -20.28
C ARG A 343 -3.72 -28.47 -21.01
N ASP A 344 -2.74 -28.28 -21.88
CA ASP A 344 -2.13 -29.35 -22.68
C ASP A 344 -1.44 -30.42 -21.81
N LEU A 345 -1.10 -30.10 -20.56
CA LEU A 345 -0.55 -31.05 -19.58
C LEU A 345 -1.60 -31.93 -18.90
N GLN A 346 -2.90 -31.70 -19.16
CA GLN A 346 -4.01 -32.55 -18.71
C GLN A 346 -3.99 -32.95 -17.21
N GLY A 347 -3.47 -32.07 -16.35
CA GLY A 347 -3.38 -32.30 -14.90
C GLY A 347 -2.16 -33.13 -14.44
N GLU A 348 -1.21 -33.41 -15.32
CA GLU A 348 0.08 -33.98 -14.92
C GLU A 348 0.81 -33.03 -13.95
N ARG A 349 1.21 -33.58 -12.79
CA ARG A 349 1.98 -32.82 -11.81
C ARG A 349 3.45 -32.81 -12.21
N VAL A 350 4.03 -31.61 -12.21
CA VAL A 350 5.36 -31.35 -12.73
C VAL A 350 6.36 -31.06 -11.63
N ASN A 351 7.62 -31.44 -11.84
CA ASN A 351 8.72 -31.16 -10.92
C ASN A 351 9.35 -29.77 -11.17
N LEU A 352 10.26 -29.35 -10.29
CA LEU A 352 10.94 -28.05 -10.37
C LEU A 352 11.63 -27.78 -11.74
N GLN A 353 12.19 -28.79 -12.39
CA GLN A 353 12.89 -28.64 -13.66
C GLN A 353 11.90 -28.40 -14.82
N GLU A 354 10.75 -29.06 -14.78
CA GLU A 354 9.65 -28.84 -15.71
C GLU A 354 9.00 -27.47 -15.51
N VAL A 355 8.83 -27.02 -14.26
CA VAL A 355 8.36 -25.64 -13.95
C VAL A 355 9.33 -24.59 -14.51
N SER A 356 10.64 -24.81 -14.33
CA SER A 356 11.69 -23.95 -14.88
C SER A 356 11.57 -23.83 -16.41
N THR A 357 11.34 -24.96 -17.07
CA THR A 357 11.13 -25.04 -18.53
C THR A 357 9.82 -24.38 -18.94
N PHE A 358 8.74 -24.57 -18.17
CA PHE A 358 7.44 -23.96 -18.42
C PHE A 358 7.53 -22.43 -18.42
N LEU A 359 8.22 -21.87 -17.41
CA LEU A 359 8.38 -20.42 -17.23
C LEU A 359 9.52 -19.82 -18.07
N ASN A 360 10.33 -20.64 -18.74
CA ASN A 360 11.55 -20.23 -19.42
C ASN A 360 12.50 -19.44 -18.48
N LEU A 361 12.65 -19.94 -17.25
CA LEU A 361 13.50 -19.38 -16.21
C LEU A 361 14.61 -20.36 -15.86
N SER A 362 15.69 -19.87 -15.25
CA SER A 362 16.70 -20.73 -14.64
C SER A 362 16.28 -21.14 -13.22
N ILE A 363 16.73 -22.31 -12.78
CA ILE A 363 16.51 -22.77 -11.41
C ILE A 363 17.31 -21.87 -10.47
N THR A 364 16.58 -21.10 -9.66
CA THR A 364 17.11 -20.19 -8.65
C THR A 364 16.47 -20.50 -7.30
N HIS A 365 17.08 -20.06 -6.20
CA HIS A 365 16.49 -20.20 -4.87
C HIS A 365 15.06 -19.64 -4.80
N THR A 366 14.82 -18.50 -5.45
CA THR A 366 13.49 -17.88 -5.55
C THR A 366 12.48 -18.79 -6.28
N LEU A 367 12.90 -19.48 -7.35
CA LEU A 367 12.02 -20.41 -8.06
C LEU A 367 11.71 -21.65 -7.19
N THR A 368 12.69 -22.13 -6.42
CA THR A 368 12.48 -23.21 -5.45
C THR A 368 11.50 -22.79 -4.35
N GLU A 369 11.62 -21.56 -3.82
CA GLU A 369 10.63 -21.00 -2.88
C GLU A 369 9.23 -20.97 -3.49
N VAL A 370 9.07 -20.50 -4.74
CA VAL A 370 7.78 -20.51 -5.44
C VAL A 370 7.22 -21.92 -5.56
N HIS A 371 8.02 -22.87 -6.04
CA HIS A 371 7.61 -24.27 -6.17
C HIS A 371 7.12 -24.84 -4.84
N SER A 372 7.81 -24.55 -3.74
CA SER A 372 7.44 -25.04 -2.42
C SER A 372 6.08 -24.54 -1.91
N LEU A 373 5.57 -23.42 -2.44
CA LEU A 373 4.22 -22.92 -2.08
C LEU A 373 3.09 -23.79 -2.64
N PHE A 374 3.34 -24.50 -3.74
CA PHE A 374 2.33 -25.35 -4.42
C PHE A 374 2.56 -26.85 -4.18
N ASP A 375 3.68 -27.25 -3.58
CA ASP A 375 3.95 -28.64 -3.20
C ASP A 375 3.22 -29.00 -1.90
N GLN A 376 1.91 -29.19 -2.01
CA GLN A 376 1.05 -29.52 -0.88
C GLN A 376 1.35 -30.91 -0.28
N ARG A 377 1.83 -31.86 -1.11
CA ARG A 377 2.06 -33.25 -0.71
C ARG A 377 3.48 -33.53 -0.23
N GLY A 378 4.41 -32.58 -0.42
CA GLY A 378 5.82 -32.75 -0.08
C GLY A 378 6.53 -33.78 -0.96
N ASP A 379 5.96 -34.09 -2.12
CA ASP A 379 6.48 -35.07 -3.07
C ASP A 379 7.30 -34.42 -4.20
N GLY A 380 7.49 -33.10 -4.14
CA GLY A 380 8.28 -32.35 -5.12
C GLY A 380 7.59 -32.16 -6.47
N LEU A 381 6.27 -32.41 -6.53
CA LEU A 381 5.47 -32.25 -7.73
C LEU A 381 4.38 -31.19 -7.50
N ILE A 382 4.06 -30.38 -8.50
CA ILE A 382 3.00 -29.36 -8.40
C ILE A 382 2.06 -29.43 -9.59
N ASP A 383 0.80 -29.04 -9.40
CA ASP A 383 -0.09 -28.78 -10.51
C ASP A 383 0.19 -27.36 -11.04
N ILE A 384 0.69 -27.25 -12.27
CA ILE A 384 1.04 -25.95 -12.86
C ILE A 384 -0.21 -25.09 -13.13
N ARG A 385 -1.40 -25.68 -13.28
CA ARG A 385 -2.64 -24.95 -13.51
C ARG A 385 -2.98 -24.09 -12.29
N LEU A 386 -2.74 -24.61 -11.09
CA LEU A 386 -2.86 -23.89 -9.82
C LEU A 386 -1.89 -22.71 -9.71
N PHE A 387 -0.65 -22.88 -10.19
CA PHE A 387 0.31 -21.79 -10.30
C PHE A 387 -0.20 -20.68 -11.24
N VAL A 388 -0.73 -21.04 -12.41
CA VAL A 388 -1.27 -20.07 -13.39
C VAL A 388 -2.49 -19.33 -12.82
N ILE A 389 -3.35 -20.00 -12.05
CA ILE A 389 -4.46 -19.36 -11.34
C ILE A 389 -3.93 -18.35 -10.33
N ALA A 390 -2.99 -18.74 -9.46
CA ALA A 390 -2.38 -17.82 -8.50
C ALA A 390 -1.76 -16.61 -9.20
N LEU A 391 -1.07 -16.83 -10.34
CA LEU A 391 -0.48 -15.79 -11.15
C LEU A 391 -1.53 -14.82 -11.72
N SER A 392 -2.65 -15.35 -12.23
CA SER A 392 -3.78 -14.55 -12.69
C SER A 392 -4.40 -13.74 -11.55
N THR A 393 -4.63 -14.36 -10.38
CA THR A 393 -5.19 -13.71 -9.18
C THR A 393 -4.34 -12.54 -8.72
N VAL A 394 -3.02 -12.68 -8.66
CA VAL A 394 -2.13 -11.59 -8.22
C VAL A 394 -1.89 -10.53 -9.29
N HIS A 395 -2.00 -10.87 -10.58
CA HIS A 395 -1.87 -9.92 -11.68
C HIS A 395 -3.16 -9.14 -11.97
N ARG A 396 -4.32 -9.72 -11.67
CA ARG A 396 -5.64 -9.14 -11.95
C ARG A 396 -6.62 -9.34 -10.79
N PRO A 397 -6.29 -8.86 -9.57
CA PRO A 397 -7.13 -9.09 -8.38
C PRO A 397 -8.54 -8.48 -8.50
N SER A 398 -8.73 -7.46 -9.35
CA SER A 398 -10.02 -6.86 -9.64
C SER A 398 -10.86 -7.61 -10.69
N GLN A 399 -10.29 -8.64 -11.34
CA GLN A 399 -10.95 -9.45 -12.37
C GLN A 399 -11.05 -10.91 -11.91
N ALA A 400 -11.51 -11.13 -10.68
CA ALA A 400 -11.65 -12.46 -10.10
C ALA A 400 -12.51 -13.39 -10.98
N MET A 401 -13.60 -12.88 -11.58
CA MET A 401 -14.44 -13.69 -12.46
C MET A 401 -13.74 -14.13 -13.75
N GLU A 402 -12.92 -13.26 -14.35
CA GLU A 402 -12.10 -13.64 -15.51
C GLU A 402 -11.05 -14.67 -15.13
N THR A 403 -10.49 -14.58 -13.92
CA THR A 403 -9.57 -15.60 -13.38
C THR A 403 -10.30 -16.93 -13.17
N LEU A 404 -11.52 -16.92 -12.62
CA LEU A 404 -12.34 -18.13 -12.49
C LEU A 404 -12.60 -18.75 -13.87
N LYS A 405 -12.96 -17.94 -14.86
CA LYS A 405 -13.19 -18.41 -16.23
C LYS A 405 -11.93 -19.03 -16.85
N LEU A 406 -10.76 -18.47 -16.58
CA LEU A 406 -9.48 -19.07 -17.01
C LEU A 406 -9.20 -20.39 -16.31
N ALA A 407 -9.53 -20.49 -15.01
CA ALA A 407 -9.41 -21.73 -14.27
C ALA A 407 -10.30 -22.82 -14.89
N PHE A 408 -11.58 -22.53 -15.16
CA PHE A 408 -12.47 -23.48 -15.84
C PHE A 408 -11.91 -23.94 -17.18
N LYS A 409 -11.35 -23.06 -18.00
CA LYS A 409 -10.71 -23.47 -19.27
C LYS A 409 -9.54 -24.45 -19.12
N MET A 410 -8.84 -24.45 -17.99
CA MET A 410 -7.71 -25.35 -17.72
C MET A 410 -8.14 -26.69 -17.09
N PHE A 411 -9.28 -26.71 -16.43
CA PHE A 411 -9.77 -27.87 -15.65
C PHE A 411 -10.99 -28.55 -16.27
N GLU A 412 -11.69 -27.90 -17.21
CA GLU A 412 -12.86 -28.47 -17.87
C GLU A 412 -12.47 -29.68 -18.73
N SER A 413 -13.29 -30.73 -18.65
CA SER A 413 -13.17 -31.87 -19.57
C SER A 413 -13.53 -31.42 -21.00
N GLU A 414 -12.74 -31.88 -21.98
CA GLU A 414 -12.93 -31.56 -23.40
C GLU A 414 -14.30 -32.00 -23.94
N ASP A 415 -14.88 -33.05 -23.36
CA ASP A 415 -16.10 -33.68 -23.88
C ASP A 415 -17.38 -32.94 -23.46
N ASN A 416 -17.38 -32.34 -22.26
CA ASN A 416 -18.62 -31.92 -21.60
C ASN A 416 -18.52 -30.60 -20.82
N GLY A 417 -17.32 -30.02 -20.69
CA GLY A 417 -17.14 -28.72 -20.04
C GLY A 417 -17.27 -28.74 -18.51
N TYR A 418 -17.34 -29.92 -17.88
CA TYR A 418 -17.46 -30.04 -16.43
C TYR A 418 -16.09 -29.99 -15.75
N VAL A 419 -16.06 -29.36 -14.57
CA VAL A 419 -14.95 -29.38 -13.60
C VAL A 419 -15.39 -30.20 -12.39
N LEU A 420 -14.49 -31.03 -11.84
CA LEU A 420 -14.76 -31.83 -10.65
C LEU A 420 -14.84 -30.96 -9.40
N GLU A 421 -15.57 -31.42 -8.38
CA GLU A 421 -15.67 -30.75 -7.08
C GLU A 421 -14.28 -30.52 -6.44
N GLU A 422 -13.41 -31.53 -6.44
CA GLU A 422 -12.05 -31.43 -5.88
C GLU A 422 -11.20 -30.38 -6.60
N ASP A 423 -11.30 -30.31 -7.92
CA ASP A 423 -10.60 -29.31 -8.73
C ASP A 423 -11.15 -27.90 -8.47
N LEU A 424 -12.48 -27.76 -8.36
CA LEU A 424 -13.10 -26.48 -8.02
C LEU A 424 -12.69 -26.01 -6.63
N ALA A 425 -12.59 -26.92 -5.66
CA ALA A 425 -12.12 -26.61 -4.33
C ALA A 425 -10.69 -26.05 -4.38
N ALA A 426 -9.76 -26.72 -5.08
CA ALA A 426 -8.39 -26.25 -5.24
C ALA A 426 -8.28 -24.89 -5.97
N ILE A 427 -9.13 -24.65 -6.97
CA ILE A 427 -9.21 -23.35 -7.67
C ILE A 427 -9.62 -22.24 -6.69
N LEU A 428 -10.70 -22.46 -5.93
CA LEU A 428 -11.26 -21.48 -5.02
C LEU A 428 -10.37 -21.26 -3.78
N GLU A 429 -9.69 -22.28 -3.28
CA GLU A 429 -8.68 -22.16 -2.21
C GLU A 429 -7.61 -21.12 -2.58
N ILE A 430 -7.07 -21.19 -3.80
CA ILE A 430 -6.06 -20.24 -4.26
C ILE A 430 -6.64 -18.85 -4.47
N MET A 431 -7.81 -18.76 -5.11
CA MET A 431 -8.43 -17.47 -5.40
C MET A 431 -8.88 -16.72 -4.14
N LEU A 432 -9.35 -17.44 -3.12
CA LEU A 432 -9.80 -16.87 -1.86
C LEU A 432 -8.67 -16.79 -0.82
N GLY A 433 -7.55 -17.49 -1.04
CA GLY A 433 -6.42 -17.58 -0.12
C GLY A 433 -6.70 -18.44 1.12
N VAL A 434 -7.62 -19.40 1.03
CA VAL A 434 -8.06 -20.25 2.15
C VAL A 434 -7.51 -21.68 2.00
N ARG A 435 -7.74 -22.54 2.99
CA ARG A 435 -7.36 -23.96 2.98
C ARG A 435 -8.52 -24.83 3.42
N GLU A 436 -8.52 -26.07 2.93
CA GLU A 436 -9.51 -27.09 3.29
C GLU A 436 -10.93 -26.60 3.02
N LEU A 437 -11.15 -26.13 1.79
CA LEU A 437 -12.44 -25.59 1.36
C LEU A 437 -13.45 -26.72 1.14
N ASP A 438 -14.57 -26.67 1.87
CA ASP A 438 -15.71 -27.55 1.71
C ASP A 438 -16.78 -26.91 0.80
N LEU A 439 -17.10 -27.62 -0.29
CA LEU A 439 -18.09 -27.20 -1.29
C LEU A 439 -19.43 -27.92 -1.14
N SER A 440 -19.60 -28.77 -0.12
CA SER A 440 -20.83 -29.55 0.10
C SER A 440 -22.09 -28.67 0.15
N GLY A 441 -21.98 -27.48 0.77
CA GLY A 441 -23.06 -26.49 0.85
C GLY A 441 -23.47 -25.92 -0.50
N LEU A 442 -22.48 -25.60 -1.34
CA LEU A 442 -22.67 -25.12 -2.72
C LEU A 442 -23.34 -26.17 -3.61
N PHE A 443 -22.83 -27.41 -3.62
CA PHE A 443 -23.38 -28.49 -4.44
C PHE A 443 -24.78 -28.91 -3.98
N SER A 444 -25.06 -28.83 -2.67
CA SER A 444 -26.41 -29.05 -2.14
C SER A 444 -27.41 -28.01 -2.65
N ALA A 445 -27.00 -26.74 -2.79
CA ALA A 445 -27.85 -25.65 -3.27
C ALA A 445 -28.10 -25.70 -4.79
N LEU A 446 -27.15 -26.21 -5.56
CA LEU A 446 -27.22 -26.32 -7.03
C LEU A 446 -28.11 -27.48 -7.54
N SER A 447 -28.71 -28.26 -6.64
CA SER A 447 -29.65 -29.36 -6.91
C SER A 447 -29.02 -30.65 -7.50
N GLY A 448 -28.41 -31.48 -6.63
CA GLY A 448 -28.36 -32.93 -6.79
C GLY A 448 -27.11 -33.63 -6.19
N PRO A 449 -27.24 -34.57 -5.24
CA PRO A 449 -26.10 -35.31 -4.64
C PRO A 449 -25.36 -36.26 -5.61
N GLU A 450 -25.71 -36.26 -6.91
CA GLU A 450 -25.13 -37.15 -7.93
C GLU A 450 -24.10 -36.46 -8.83
N THR A 451 -23.92 -35.13 -8.75
CA THR A 451 -23.01 -34.40 -9.63
C THR A 451 -21.94 -33.69 -8.81
N ALA A 452 -20.87 -34.42 -8.44
CA ALA A 452 -19.59 -33.85 -7.97
C ALA A 452 -18.83 -33.12 -9.11
N LYS A 453 -19.59 -32.41 -9.96
CA LYS A 453 -19.18 -31.82 -11.24
C LYS A 453 -20.03 -30.58 -11.52
N ILE A 454 -19.42 -29.55 -12.08
CA ILE A 454 -20.09 -28.27 -12.37
C ILE A 454 -19.47 -27.58 -13.59
N THR A 455 -20.28 -26.85 -14.35
CA THR A 455 -19.82 -26.02 -15.47
C THR A 455 -19.63 -24.56 -15.05
N TYR A 456 -18.83 -23.81 -15.81
CA TYR A 456 -18.64 -22.37 -15.55
C TYR A 456 -19.98 -21.61 -15.59
N ALA A 457 -20.87 -21.96 -16.52
CA ALA A 457 -22.15 -21.28 -16.69
C ALA A 457 -23.06 -21.45 -15.46
N GLU A 458 -23.11 -22.66 -14.89
CA GLU A 458 -23.88 -22.95 -13.68
C GLU A 458 -23.34 -22.17 -12.48
N LEU A 459 -22.02 -22.23 -12.24
CA LEU A 459 -21.40 -21.51 -11.14
C LEU A 459 -21.54 -19.99 -11.30
N HIS A 460 -21.32 -19.47 -12.50
CA HIS A 460 -21.47 -18.04 -12.79
C HIS A 460 -22.90 -17.57 -12.52
N HIS A 461 -23.90 -18.32 -13.00
CA HIS A 461 -25.30 -17.99 -12.75
C HIS A 461 -25.63 -18.00 -11.25
N PHE A 462 -25.12 -18.98 -10.51
CA PHE A 462 -25.30 -19.06 -9.07
C PHE A 462 -24.69 -17.86 -8.34
N ILE A 463 -23.47 -17.46 -8.70
CA ILE A 463 -22.79 -16.30 -8.13
C ILE A 463 -23.56 -14.99 -8.41
N GLU A 464 -24.15 -14.86 -9.60
CA GLU A 464 -24.99 -13.70 -9.94
C GLU A 464 -26.26 -13.62 -9.08
N GLN A 465 -26.86 -14.76 -8.73
CA GLN A 465 -28.04 -14.82 -7.85
C GLN A 465 -27.67 -14.68 -6.37
N HIS A 466 -26.46 -15.08 -5.99
CA HIS A 466 -25.97 -15.09 -4.61
C HIS A 466 -24.64 -14.30 -4.47
N PRO A 467 -24.69 -12.96 -4.40
CA PRO A 467 -23.47 -12.13 -4.30
C PRO A 467 -22.60 -12.40 -3.05
N HIS A 468 -23.19 -13.00 -2.02
CA HIS A 468 -22.55 -13.38 -0.76
C HIS A 468 -22.27 -14.88 -0.65
N PHE A 469 -22.21 -15.60 -1.77
CA PHE A 469 -22.19 -17.06 -1.74
C PHE A 469 -21.00 -17.66 -0.96
N VAL A 470 -19.85 -16.98 -0.93
CA VAL A 470 -18.70 -17.43 -0.13
C VAL A 470 -19.01 -17.42 1.37
N GLN A 471 -19.83 -16.48 1.84
CA GLN A 471 -20.27 -16.45 3.24
C GLN A 471 -21.42 -17.42 3.52
N ASP A 472 -22.29 -17.63 2.54
CA ASP A 472 -23.55 -18.33 2.73
C ASP A 472 -23.48 -19.84 2.41
N TYR A 473 -22.52 -20.27 1.58
CA TYR A 473 -22.47 -21.63 1.03
C TYR A 473 -21.10 -22.32 1.08
N LEU A 474 -20.02 -21.61 1.46
CA LEU A 474 -18.67 -22.18 1.56
C LEU A 474 -18.22 -22.23 3.03
N ASP A 475 -17.66 -23.37 3.42
CA ASP A 475 -17.02 -23.56 4.72
C ASP A 475 -15.53 -23.85 4.52
N PHE A 476 -14.66 -23.27 5.36
CA PHE A 476 -13.21 -23.44 5.24
C PHE A 476 -12.48 -23.16 6.57
N GLU A 477 -11.30 -23.75 6.75
CA GLU A 477 -10.43 -23.38 7.86
C GLU A 477 -9.72 -22.04 7.56
N ASN A 478 -9.83 -21.07 8.48
CA ASN A 478 -8.98 -19.87 8.43
C ASN A 478 -7.53 -20.29 8.72
N HIS A 479 -6.56 -19.83 7.93
CA HIS A 479 -5.14 -20.17 8.10
C HIS A 479 -4.72 -20.12 9.58
N PRO A 480 -4.29 -21.24 10.19
CA PRO A 480 -3.84 -21.22 11.57
C PRO A 480 -2.58 -20.37 11.65
N ARG A 481 -2.63 -19.33 12.49
CA ARG A 481 -1.45 -18.63 12.97
C ARG A 481 -0.57 -19.63 13.73
N ASN A 482 0.63 -19.90 13.24
CA ASN A 482 1.90 -20.14 13.97
C ASN A 482 2.80 -21.15 13.25
N PHE A 483 3.83 -20.66 12.56
CA PHE A 483 5.06 -21.44 12.36
C PHE A 483 6.02 -21.14 13.52
N SER A 484 6.00 -21.99 14.54
CA SER A 484 7.19 -22.41 15.29
C SER A 484 6.78 -23.41 16.38
N GLN A 485 6.91 -24.69 16.07
CA GLN A 485 7.37 -25.65 17.07
C GLN A 485 8.20 -26.70 16.35
N THR A 486 9.51 -26.48 16.40
CA THR A 486 10.51 -27.50 16.28
C THR A 486 10.14 -28.67 17.18
N LYS A 487 9.98 -29.85 16.57
CA LYS A 487 9.98 -31.14 17.26
C LYS A 487 11.23 -31.22 18.15
N ASN A 488 11.04 -31.25 19.46
CA ASN A 488 11.98 -31.89 20.37
C ASN A 488 11.28 -33.10 20.98
N CYS A 489 11.59 -34.27 20.42
CA CYS A 489 11.44 -35.54 21.13
C CYS A 489 12.61 -35.68 22.10
N ASN A 490 12.27 -36.04 23.35
CA ASN A 490 13.02 -36.74 24.41
C ASN A 490 12.46 -36.14 25.72
N GLY A 491 11.63 -36.81 26.51
CA GLY A 491 11.76 -38.17 27.01
C GLY A 491 11.95 -38.09 28.53
N LEU A 492 11.16 -38.89 29.25
CA LEU A 492 11.24 -39.24 30.68
C LEU A 492 10.45 -38.39 31.70
N SER A 493 9.39 -39.06 32.16
CA SER A 493 8.72 -39.01 33.45
C SER A 493 9.58 -38.60 34.64
N HIS A 494 9.04 -37.76 35.52
CA HIS A 494 8.88 -38.09 36.94
C HIS A 494 7.86 -37.17 37.64
N SER A 495 7.04 -37.80 38.46
CA SER A 495 6.09 -37.28 39.44
C SER A 495 6.74 -36.52 40.60
N LYS A 496 6.08 -35.46 41.11
CA LYS A 496 5.54 -35.34 42.49
C LYS A 496 5.47 -33.88 42.98
N GLU A 497 4.32 -33.58 43.60
CA GLU A 497 4.11 -32.84 44.86
C GLU A 497 5.15 -31.76 45.24
N ASP A 498 4.77 -30.49 45.12
CA ASP A 498 4.37 -29.61 46.23
C ASP A 498 3.86 -28.24 45.71
#